data_AF-A0A7Y2DC31-F1
#
_entry.id   AF-A0A7Y2DC31-F1
#
_cell.length_a   1.000
_cell.length_b   1.000
_cell.length_c   1.000
_cell.angle_alpha   90.00
_cell.angle_beta   90.00
_cell.angle_gamma   90.00
#
_symmetry.space_group_name_H-M   'P 1'
#
loop_
_entity.id
_entity.type
_entity.pdbx_description
1 polymer ?
#
loop_
_entity_poly.entity_id
_entity_poly.type
_entity_poly.pdbx_seq_one_letter_code
_entity_poly.pdbx_strand_id
1 'polypeptide(L)'
;MSHAELLRASSDHLGRSANVGCISNVFADSGVPLGPQLLAIADAVTLRDPDERDDAIMALTAVADIPATIRAIAVSANFQLMNRLLDGLGVDLPNVDPEVVAAVGFEPA
;
A
#
# COMPACT_ATOMS: atom_id res chain seq x y z
N MET A 1 12.53 -0.85 14.66
CA MET A 1 12.21 -1.72 13.51
C MET A 1 11.64 -0.81 12.44
N SER A 2 12.40 -0.50 11.40
CA SER A 2 11.96 0.40 10.32
C SER A 2 10.94 -0.31 9.41
N HIS A 3 10.07 0.43 8.72
CA HIS A 3 9.08 -0.16 7.81
C HIS A 3 9.73 -1.00 6.69
N ALA A 4 10.93 -0.63 6.25
CA ALA A 4 11.69 -1.42 5.28
C ALA A 4 12.20 -2.73 5.88
N GLU A 5 12.54 -2.78 7.17
CA GLU A 5 12.89 -4.04 7.84
C GLU A 5 11.69 -4.99 7.90
N LEU A 6 10.46 -4.49 8.08
CA LEU A 6 9.25 -5.33 8.07
C LEU A 6 8.94 -5.89 6.68
N LEU A 7 9.04 -5.08 5.62
CA LEU A 7 8.85 -5.53 4.23
C LEU A 7 9.96 -6.50 3.79
N ARG A 8 11.21 -6.25 4.21
CA ARG A 8 12.37 -7.09 3.92
C ARG A 8 12.29 -8.41 4.68
N ALA A 9 11.98 -8.39 5.99
CA ALA A 9 11.75 -9.60 6.78
C ALA A 9 10.56 -10.43 6.28
N SER A 10 9.49 -9.79 5.82
CA SER A 10 8.35 -10.47 5.18
C SER A 10 8.74 -11.11 3.84
N SER A 11 9.55 -10.41 3.03
CA SER A 11 10.08 -10.92 1.76
C SER A 11 10.99 -12.14 1.97
N ASP A 12 11.88 -12.08 2.96
CA ASP A 12 12.77 -13.17 3.34
C ASP A 12 11.98 -14.40 3.84
N HIS A 13 10.91 -14.17 4.62
CA HIS A 13 10.05 -15.24 5.13
C HIS A 13 9.24 -15.95 4.03
N LEU A 14 8.80 -15.20 3.01
CA LEU A 14 8.00 -15.73 1.89
C LEU A 14 8.86 -16.22 0.71
N GLY A 15 10.18 -16.08 0.78
CA GLY A 15 11.12 -16.43 -0.30
C GLY A 15 10.89 -15.65 -1.59
N ARG A 16 10.31 -14.44 -1.48
CA ARG A 16 9.94 -13.59 -2.60
C ARG A 16 10.32 -12.15 -2.29
N SER A 17 11.25 -11.60 -3.05
CA SER A 17 11.67 -10.21 -2.91
C SER A 17 10.59 -9.28 -3.48
N ALA A 18 10.03 -8.40 -2.64
CA ALA A 18 9.25 -7.28 -3.11
C ALA A 18 10.16 -6.17 -3.66
N ASN A 19 9.78 -5.55 -4.77
CA ASN A 19 10.49 -4.40 -5.34
C ASN A 19 10.04 -3.11 -4.64
N VAL A 20 10.79 -2.68 -3.63
CA VAL A 20 10.48 -1.47 -2.84
C VAL A 20 10.51 -0.18 -3.68
N GLY A 21 11.21 -0.19 -4.83
CA GLY A 21 11.21 0.94 -5.77
C GLY A 21 9.84 1.24 -6.39
N CYS A 22 8.87 0.33 -6.31
CA CYS A 22 7.50 0.60 -6.75
C CYS A 22 6.75 1.59 -5.86
N ILE A 23 7.27 1.91 -4.66
CA ILE A 23 6.64 2.89 -3.75
C ILE A 23 6.69 4.30 -4.34
N SER A 24 7.78 4.65 -5.02
CA SER A 24 7.93 5.96 -5.69
C SER A 24 7.52 5.95 -7.15
N ASN A 25 7.44 4.76 -7.76
CA ASN A 25 6.99 4.58 -9.13
C ASN A 25 5.86 3.56 -9.20
N VAL A 26 4.62 4.06 -9.24
CA VAL A 26 3.40 3.24 -9.30
C VAL A 26 3.29 2.38 -10.56
N PHE A 27 4.10 2.64 -11.59
CA PHE A 27 4.16 1.83 -12.81
C PHE A 27 5.20 0.69 -12.74
N ALA A 28 6.05 0.68 -11.72
CA ALA A 28 7.03 -0.40 -11.55
C ALA A 28 6.35 -1.65 -10.96
N ASP A 29 6.70 -2.82 -11.48
CA ASP A 29 6.23 -4.09 -10.91
C ASP A 29 6.77 -4.26 -9.49
N SER A 30 5.85 -4.45 -8.54
CA SER A 30 6.17 -4.67 -7.13
C SER A 30 6.66 -6.08 -6.85
N GLY A 31 6.43 -7.04 -7.77
CA GLY A 31 6.70 -8.46 -7.54
C GLY A 31 5.75 -9.11 -6.53
N VAL A 32 4.78 -8.35 -6.00
CA VAL A 32 3.77 -8.84 -5.06
C VAL A 32 2.61 -9.46 -5.84
N PRO A 33 2.22 -10.71 -5.56
CA PRO A 33 1.03 -11.31 -6.17
C PRO A 33 -0.19 -10.41 -5.99
N LEU A 34 -0.91 -10.17 -7.09
CA LEU A 34 -2.11 -9.30 -7.13
C LEU A 34 -1.82 -7.82 -6.78
N GLY A 35 -0.54 -7.40 -6.80
CA GLY A 35 -0.11 -6.04 -6.47
C GLY A 35 -0.90 -4.95 -7.21
N PRO A 36 -1.06 -5.02 -8.55
CA PRO A 36 -1.84 -4.02 -9.28
C PRO A 36 -3.30 -3.91 -8.82
N GLN A 37 -3.97 -5.04 -8.55
CA GLN A 37 -5.36 -5.06 -8.10
C GLN A 37 -5.50 -4.54 -6.66
N LEU A 38 -4.53 -4.86 -5.81
CA LEU A 38 -4.49 -4.36 -4.44
C LEU A 38 -4.25 -2.85 -4.40
N LEU A 39 -3.38 -2.33 -5.26
CA LEU A 39 -3.14 -0.89 -5.40
C LEU A 39 -4.39 -0.16 -5.89
N ALA A 40 -5.03 -0.66 -6.95
CA ALA A 40 -6.25 -0.07 -7.49
C ALA A 40 -7.39 0.00 -6.44
N ILE A 41 -7.55 -1.05 -5.63
CA ILE A 41 -8.51 -1.04 -4.50
C ILE A 41 -8.13 0.00 -3.45
N ALA A 42 -6.85 0.06 -3.07
CA ALA A 42 -6.39 1.02 -2.07
C ALA A 42 -6.60 2.47 -2.53
N ASP A 43 -6.32 2.75 -3.81
CA ASP A 43 -6.54 4.06 -4.42
C ASP A 43 -8.02 4.41 -4.47
N ALA A 44 -8.88 3.52 -4.99
CA ALA A 44 -10.31 3.78 -5.09
C ALA A 44 -10.97 4.00 -3.71
N VAL A 45 -10.58 3.23 -2.69
CA VAL A 45 -11.03 3.43 -1.30
C VAL A 45 -10.52 4.76 -0.73
N THR A 46 -9.31 5.17 -1.08
CA THR A 46 -8.67 6.37 -0.55
C THR A 46 -9.22 7.64 -1.17
N LEU A 47 -9.34 7.67 -2.50
CA LEU A 47 -9.82 8.81 -3.29
C LEU A 47 -11.33 9.01 -3.20
N ARG A 48 -12.07 8.01 -2.67
CA ARG A 48 -13.53 8.02 -2.56
C ARG A 48 -14.22 8.19 -3.92
N ASP A 49 -13.62 7.65 -4.98
CA ASP A 49 -14.23 7.60 -6.31
C ASP A 49 -15.16 6.37 -6.37
N PRO A 50 -16.50 6.55 -6.41
CA PRO A 50 -17.43 5.42 -6.37
C PRO A 50 -17.38 4.55 -7.63
N ASP A 51 -17.11 5.15 -8.79
CA ASP A 51 -17.13 4.44 -10.07
C ASP A 51 -15.87 3.57 -10.19
N GLU A 52 -14.70 4.11 -9.84
CA GLU A 52 -13.45 3.34 -9.79
C GLU A 52 -13.48 2.25 -8.71
N ARG A 53 -14.25 2.44 -7.64
CA ARG A 53 -14.35 1.48 -6.55
C ARG A 53 -15.03 0.19 -6.99
N ASP A 54 -16.15 0.28 -7.70
CA ASP A 54 -16.90 -0.92 -8.10
C ASP A 54 -16.11 -1.73 -9.14
N ASP A 55 -15.42 -1.05 -10.05
CA ASP A 55 -14.51 -1.68 -11.02
C ASP A 55 -13.33 -2.37 -10.33
N ALA A 56 -12.69 -1.71 -9.36
CA ALA A 56 -11.59 -2.29 -8.59
C ALA A 56 -12.04 -3.51 -7.75
N ILE A 57 -13.24 -3.45 -7.16
CA ILE A 57 -13.85 -4.56 -6.40
C ILE A 57 -14.07 -5.76 -7.30
N MET A 58 -14.65 -5.53 -8.49
CA MET A 58 -14.89 -6.58 -9.46
C MET A 58 -13.57 -7.21 -9.94
N ALA A 59 -12.58 -6.38 -10.26
CA ALA A 59 -11.27 -6.83 -10.73
C ALA A 59 -10.53 -7.68 -9.70
N LEU A 60 -10.50 -7.26 -8.43
CA LEU A 60 -9.84 -8.03 -7.37
C LEU A 60 -10.59 -9.32 -7.04
N THR A 61 -11.92 -9.28 -6.99
CA THR A 61 -12.75 -10.45 -6.68
C THR A 61 -12.59 -11.55 -7.72
N ALA A 62 -12.42 -11.19 -8.99
CA ALA A 62 -12.19 -12.13 -10.08
C ALA A 62 -10.89 -12.95 -9.93
N VAL A 63 -9.89 -12.44 -9.21
CA VAL A 63 -8.57 -13.06 -9.07
C VAL A 63 -8.23 -13.56 -7.66
N ALA A 64 -8.86 -13.00 -6.62
CA ALA A 64 -8.50 -13.23 -5.21
C ALA A 64 -9.58 -13.91 -4.36
N ASP A 65 -10.86 -13.91 -4.80
CA ASP A 65 -12.08 -14.24 -4.04
C ASP A 65 -12.71 -13.11 -3.19
N ILE A 66 -14.00 -13.25 -2.87
CA ILE A 66 -14.77 -12.25 -2.09
C ILE A 66 -14.16 -12.02 -0.70
N PRO A 67 -13.86 -13.06 0.11
CA PRO A 67 -13.22 -12.86 1.41
C PRO A 67 -11.90 -12.08 1.35
N ALA A 68 -11.05 -12.34 0.37
CA ALA A 68 -9.80 -11.63 0.17
C ALA A 68 -10.02 -10.16 -0.20
N THR A 69 -10.96 -9.89 -1.11
CA THR A 69 -11.34 -8.52 -1.48
C THR A 69 -11.82 -7.73 -0.27
N ILE A 70 -12.68 -8.30 0.57
CA ILE A 70 -13.16 -7.64 1.79
C ILE A 70 -12.01 -7.30 2.74
N ARG A 71 -11.03 -8.21 2.90
CA ARG A 71 -9.85 -7.95 3.73
C ARG A 71 -9.01 -6.79 3.18
N ALA A 72 -8.79 -6.73 1.87
CA ALA A 72 -8.04 -5.65 1.22
C ALA A 72 -8.70 -4.28 1.44
N ILE A 73 -10.03 -4.22 1.29
CA ILE A 73 -10.81 -3.00 1.55
C ILE A 73 -10.71 -2.60 3.02
N ALA A 74 -10.88 -3.54 3.95
CA ALA A 74 -10.82 -3.27 5.39
C ALA A 74 -9.45 -2.72 5.82
N VAL A 75 -8.37 -3.27 5.28
CA VAL A 75 -7.01 -2.77 5.54
C VAL A 75 -6.86 -1.34 5.02
N SER A 76 -7.26 -1.09 3.77
CA SER A 76 -7.15 0.24 3.15
C SER A 76 -7.96 1.29 3.92
N ALA A 77 -9.19 0.95 4.31
CA ALA A 77 -10.05 1.83 5.11
C ALA A 77 -9.46 2.13 6.49
N ASN A 78 -8.85 1.14 7.14
CA ASN A 78 -8.18 1.32 8.43
C ASN A 78 -7.01 2.32 8.34
N PHE A 79 -6.15 2.20 7.32
CA PHE A 79 -5.07 3.16 7.10
C PHE A 79 -5.59 4.57 6.79
N GLN A 80 -6.64 4.68 5.97
CA GLN A 80 -7.27 5.97 5.69
C GLN A 80 -7.83 6.64 6.96
N LEU A 81 -8.40 5.85 7.88
CA LEU A 81 -8.88 6.34 9.16
C LEU A 81 -7.72 6.80 10.06
N MET A 82 -6.64 6.02 10.12
CA MET A 82 -5.45 6.39 10.90
C MET A 82 -4.80 7.67 10.37
N ASN A 83 -4.67 7.83 9.05
CA ASN A 83 -4.13 9.06 8.45
C ASN A 83 -4.94 10.29 8.88
N ARG A 84 -6.28 10.21 8.79
CA ARG A 84 -7.16 11.31 9.22
C ARG A 84 -7.04 11.62 10.72
N LEU A 85 -6.85 10.60 11.56
CA LEU A 85 -6.62 10.82 12.99
C LEU A 85 -5.28 11.51 13.25
N LEU A 86 -4.22 11.09 12.57
CA LEU A 86 -2.89 11.69 12.70
C LEU A 86 -2.90 13.15 12.23
N ASP A 87 -3.52 13.42 11.08
CA ASP A 87 -3.72 14.77 10.54
C ASP A 87 -4.50 15.65 11.52
N GLY A 88 -5.59 15.13 12.09
CA GLY A 88 -6.43 15.86 13.04
C GLY A 88 -5.77 16.13 14.38
N LEU A 89 -4.81 15.30 14.79
CA LEU A 89 -4.04 15.46 16.03
C LEU A 89 -2.76 16.28 15.84
N GLY A 90 -2.40 16.62 14.60
CA GLY A 90 -1.15 17.33 14.28
C GLY A 90 0.08 16.51 14.67
N VAL A 91 0.01 15.18 14.58
CA VAL A 91 1.14 14.31 14.88
C VAL A 91 2.10 14.35 13.70
N ASP A 92 3.29 14.92 13.91
CA ASP A 92 4.36 14.84 12.94
C ASP A 92 4.76 13.37 12.72
N LEU A 93 4.86 12.96 11.46
CA LEU A 93 5.43 11.67 11.14
C LEU A 93 6.88 11.65 11.66
N PRO A 94 7.28 10.64 12.46
CA PRO A 94 8.67 10.53 12.86
C PRO A 94 9.55 10.48 11.62
N ASN A 95 10.70 11.16 11.67
CA ASN A 95 11.67 11.22 10.58
C ASN A 95 11.78 9.86 9.89
N VAL A 96 11.32 9.80 8.64
CA VAL A 96 11.42 8.59 7.83
C VAL A 96 12.89 8.25 7.74
N ASP A 97 13.23 7.01 8.08
CA ASP A 97 14.60 6.52 8.08
C ASP A 97 15.30 6.89 6.75
N PRO A 98 16.43 7.61 6.78
CA PRO A 98 17.13 8.06 5.58
C PRO A 98 17.47 6.91 4.62
N GLU A 99 17.71 5.70 5.13
CA GLU A 99 17.95 4.52 4.29
C GLU A 99 16.71 4.12 3.49
N VAL A 100 15.52 4.31 4.07
CA VAL A 100 14.24 4.04 3.39
C VAL A 100 13.99 5.10 2.32
N VAL A 101 14.19 6.38 2.65
CA VAL A 101 14.06 7.49 1.71
C VAL A 101 14.99 7.30 0.49
N ALA A 102 16.25 6.91 0.74
CA ALA A 102 17.21 6.60 -0.31
C ALA A 102 16.81 5.36 -1.13
N ALA A 103 16.30 4.31 -0.47
CA ALA A 103 15.87 3.09 -1.14
C ALA A 103 14.63 3.28 -2.04
N VAL A 104 13.75 4.23 -1.69
CA VAL A 104 12.58 4.58 -2.53
C VAL A 104 12.86 5.71 -3.51
N GLY A 105 14.02 6.39 -3.46
CA GLY A 105 14.32 7.51 -4.36
C GLY A 105 13.38 8.71 -4.18
N PHE A 106 12.88 8.93 -2.97
CA PHE A 106 12.01 10.07 -2.65
C PHE A 106 12.87 11.30 -2.33
N GLU A 107 12.81 12.34 -3.16
CA GLU A 107 13.36 13.66 -2.81
C GLU A 107 12.27 14.49 -2.13
N PRO A 108 12.41 14.87 -0.85
CA PRO A 108 11.46 15.77 -0.21
C PRO A 108 11.50 17.14 -0.88
N ALA A 109 10.32 17.70 -1.18
CA ALA A 109 10.15 19.05 -1.72
C ALA A 109 10.50 20.15 -0.70
#